data_AF-A0A4S0Q7I7-F1
#
_entry.id   AF-A0A4S0Q7I7-F1
#
_cell.length_a   1.000
_cell.length_b   1.000
_cell.length_c   1.000
_cell.angle_alpha   90.00
_cell.angle_beta   90.00
_cell.angle_gamma   90.00
#
_symmetry.space_group_name_H-M   'P 1'
#
loop_
_entity.id
_entity.type
_entity.pdbx_description
1 polymer ?
#
loop_
_entity_poly.entity_id
_entity_poly.type
_entity_poly.pdbx_seq_one_letter_code
_entity_poly.pdbx_strand_id
1 'polypeptide(L)'
;TMGQLSDGAVTLIETEADAAVFEPADPAALGFVTQTTLSVEDTAGIIRALEQRFPELHAPAAESICYATTNRQEAVKETAAGADLYLIVGAPNSSNSR
;
A
#
# COMPACT_ATOMS: atom_id res chain seq x y z
N THR A 1 10.31 4.84 8.32
CA THR A 1 9.52 3.83 9.08
C THR A 1 8.98 4.48 10.34
N MET A 2 7.89 3.98 10.93
CA MET A 2 7.20 4.66 12.05
C MET A 2 8.12 5.02 13.24
N GLY A 3 9.19 4.25 13.49
CA GLY A 3 10.16 4.52 14.57
C GLY A 3 11.12 5.70 14.36
N GLN A 4 10.93 6.52 13.33
CA GLN A 4 11.80 7.67 13.02
C GLN A 4 11.15 9.04 13.29
N LEU A 5 9.90 9.06 13.73
CA LEU A 5 9.10 10.28 13.89
C LEU A 5 8.49 10.36 15.29
N SER A 6 8.17 11.58 15.73
CA SER A 6 7.51 11.83 17.01
C SER A 6 6.11 11.20 17.04
N ASP A 7 5.65 10.85 18.24
CA ASP A 7 4.32 10.29 18.44
C ASP A 7 3.23 11.20 17.84
N GLY A 8 2.28 10.59 17.14
CA GLY A 8 1.21 11.30 16.43
C GLY A 8 1.60 11.91 15.08
N ALA A 9 2.87 11.86 14.67
CA ALA A 9 3.30 12.34 13.35
C ALA A 9 2.95 11.37 12.21
N VAL A 10 2.64 10.11 12.53
CA VAL A 10 2.25 9.09 11.55
C VAL A 10 1.02 8.36 12.05
N THR A 11 0.08 8.13 11.14
CA THR A 11 -1.06 7.24 11.35
C THR A 11 -0.96 6.08 10.38
N LEU A 12 -1.12 4.85 10.90
CA LEU A 12 -1.16 3.65 10.07
C LEU A 12 -2.58 3.48 9.51
N ILE A 13 -2.68 3.30 8.20
CA ILE A 13 -3.92 3.03 7.48
C ILE A 13 -3.72 1.71 6.74
N GLU A 14 -4.53 0.69 7.07
CA GLU A 14 -4.38 -0.67 6.52
C GLU A 14 -5.53 -1.04 5.58
N THR A 15 -6.66 -0.34 5.68
CA THR A 15 -7.88 -0.66 4.93
C THR A 15 -8.59 0.60 4.41
N GLU A 16 -9.48 0.42 3.43
CA GLU A 16 -10.38 1.49 2.98
C GLU A 16 -11.32 1.98 4.10
N ALA A 17 -11.65 1.10 5.06
CA ALA A 17 -12.44 1.46 6.22
C ALA A 17 -11.67 2.40 7.17
N ASP A 18 -10.39 2.11 7.42
CA ASP A 18 -9.50 3.02 8.17
C ASP A 18 -9.39 4.37 7.44
N ALA A 19 -9.18 4.32 6.12
CA ALA A 19 -9.12 5.49 5.28
C ALA A 19 -10.42 6.30 5.28
N ALA A 20 -11.58 5.70 5.57
CA ALA A 20 -12.88 6.38 5.63
C ALA A 20 -13.12 7.10 6.96
N VAL A 21 -12.54 6.61 8.06
CA VAL A 21 -12.73 7.19 9.41
C VAL A 21 -11.53 8.00 9.90
N PHE A 22 -10.43 8.01 9.15
CA PHE A 22 -9.25 8.78 9.50
C PHE A 22 -9.54 10.29 9.58
N GLU A 23 -9.10 10.93 10.66
CA GLU A 23 -9.20 12.38 10.86
C GLU A 23 -7.80 12.95 11.14
N PRO A 24 -7.17 13.61 10.14
CA PRO A 24 -5.88 14.25 10.31
C PRO A 24 -5.99 15.55 11.12
N ALA A 25 -4.91 15.95 11.78
CA ALA A 25 -4.86 17.25 12.45
C ALA A 25 -4.94 18.43 11.46
N ASP A 26 -4.34 18.29 10.28
CA ASP A 26 -4.42 19.25 9.17
C ASP A 26 -4.60 18.51 7.84
N PRO A 27 -5.81 18.51 7.25
CA PRO A 27 -6.08 17.90 5.95
C PRO A 27 -5.27 18.49 4.78
N ALA A 28 -4.80 19.73 4.88
CA ALA A 28 -4.05 20.43 3.84
C ALA A 28 -2.55 20.11 3.85
N ALA A 29 -2.05 19.54 4.96
CA ALA A 29 -0.64 19.26 5.19
C ALA A 29 -0.39 17.76 5.34
N LEU A 30 -0.87 16.97 4.38
CA LEU A 30 -0.74 15.51 4.41
C LEU A 30 0.17 14.98 3.31
N GLY A 31 0.98 13.99 3.68
CA GLY A 31 1.67 13.11 2.76
C GLY A 31 1.51 11.66 3.19
N PHE A 32 1.70 10.74 2.26
CA PHE A 32 1.67 9.31 2.56
C PHE A 32 2.92 8.59 2.03
N VAL A 33 3.19 7.43 2.61
CA VAL A 33 4.15 6.45 2.10
C VAL A 33 3.55 5.06 2.28
N THR A 34 3.91 4.12 1.41
CA THR A 34 3.42 2.73 1.50
C THR A 34 4.55 1.79 1.91
N GLN A 35 4.18 0.60 2.41
CA GLN A 35 5.14 -0.48 2.60
C GLN A 35 5.52 -1.11 1.24
N THR A 36 6.77 -1.54 1.10
CA THR A 36 7.35 -1.94 -0.19
C THR A 36 6.82 -3.25 -0.76
N THR A 37 6.19 -4.09 0.08
CA THR A 37 5.77 -5.48 -0.23
C THR A 37 4.25 -5.65 -0.30
N LEU A 38 3.50 -4.54 -0.39
CA LEU A 38 2.04 -4.59 -0.41
C LEU A 38 1.52 -5.02 -1.80
N SER A 39 0.29 -5.55 -1.80
CA SER A 39 -0.51 -5.71 -3.02
C SER A 39 -0.70 -4.36 -3.71
N VAL A 40 -0.36 -4.27 -5.00
CA VAL A 40 -0.46 -3.01 -5.76
C VAL A 40 -1.92 -2.56 -5.87
N GLU A 41 -2.84 -3.51 -6.09
CA GLU A 41 -4.27 -3.21 -6.26
C GLU A 41 -4.95 -2.79 -4.96
N ASP A 42 -4.74 -3.54 -3.87
CA ASP A 42 -5.35 -3.22 -2.57
C ASP A 42 -4.86 -1.86 -2.07
N THR A 43 -3.56 -1.59 -2.27
CA THR A 43 -2.98 -0.29 -1.92
C THR A 43 -3.58 0.84 -2.76
N ALA A 44 -3.85 0.60 -4.05
CA ALA A 44 -4.48 1.59 -4.91
C ALA A 44 -5.91 1.94 -4.48
N GLY A 45 -6.67 0.98 -3.93
CA GLY A 45 -8.00 1.22 -3.34
C GLY A 45 -7.93 2.20 -2.17
N ILE A 46 -7.02 1.94 -1.23
CA ILE A 46 -6.80 2.81 -0.05
C ILE A 46 -6.35 4.22 -0.47
N ILE A 47 -5.39 4.33 -1.39
CA ILE A 47 -4.89 5.62 -1.87
C ILE A 47 -6.03 6.43 -2.50
N ARG A 48 -6.84 5.81 -3.37
CA ARG A 48 -7.98 6.51 -4.00
C ARG A 48 -8.99 7.00 -2.96
N ALA A 49 -9.28 6.21 -1.94
CA ALA A 49 -10.16 6.63 -0.86
C ALA A 49 -9.59 7.86 -0.11
N LEU A 50 -8.28 7.86 0.17
CA LEU A 50 -7.61 8.99 0.80
C LEU A 50 -7.57 10.24 -0.09
N GLU A 51 -7.26 10.10 -1.38
CA GLU A 51 -7.24 11.22 -2.35
C GLU A 51 -8.63 11.85 -2.52
N GLN A 52 -9.69 11.05 -2.49
CA GLN A 52 -11.06 11.55 -2.53
C GLN A 52 -11.45 12.35 -1.28
N ARG A 53 -10.98 11.93 -0.10
CA ARG A 53 -11.24 12.62 1.17
C ARG A 53 -10.36 13.83 1.39
N PHE A 54 -9.12 13.79 0.89
CA PHE A 54 -8.08 14.79 1.11
C PHE A 54 -7.48 15.22 -0.23
N PRO A 55 -8.11 16.17 -0.96
CA PRO A 55 -7.65 16.58 -2.29
C PRO A 55 -6.25 17.22 -2.33
N GLU A 56 -5.74 17.70 -1.19
CA GLU A 56 -4.39 18.25 -1.04
C GLU A 56 -3.35 17.21 -0.57
N LEU A 57 -3.73 15.92 -0.54
CA LEU A 57 -2.82 14.83 -0.17
C LEU A 57 -1.66 14.74 -1.15
N HIS A 58 -0.44 14.80 -0.63
CA HIS A 58 0.77 14.69 -1.44
C HIS A 58 1.29 13.25 -1.50
N ALA A 59 1.41 12.73 -2.73
CA ALA A 59 2.08 11.48 -2.99
C ALA A 59 3.61 11.60 -2.82
N PRO A 60 4.31 10.51 -2.48
CA PRO A 60 5.77 10.50 -2.46
C PRO A 60 6.33 10.71 -3.88
N ALA A 61 7.50 11.33 -3.99
CA ALA A 61 8.13 11.63 -5.28
C ALA A 61 8.50 10.38 -6.10
N ALA A 62 8.55 9.22 -5.47
CA ALA A 62 8.74 7.92 -6.10
C ALA A 62 7.78 6.90 -5.48
N GLU A 63 7.34 5.92 -6.28
CA GLU A 63 6.55 4.79 -5.79
C GLU A 63 7.28 4.10 -4.64
N SER A 64 6.54 3.87 -3.55
CA SER A 64 7.08 3.20 -2.37
C SER A 64 6.97 1.67 -2.44
N ILE A 65 6.12 1.12 -3.32
CA ILE A 65 6.17 -0.31 -3.66
C ILE A 65 7.38 -0.55 -4.57
N CYS A 66 8.23 -1.50 -4.22
CA CYS A 66 9.45 -1.71 -4.99
C CYS A 66 9.18 -2.47 -6.29
N TYR A 67 10.03 -2.25 -7.30
CA TYR A 67 9.94 -2.94 -8.59
C TYR A 67 9.85 -4.47 -8.46
N ALA A 68 10.49 -5.04 -7.45
CA ALA A 68 10.54 -6.48 -7.25
C ALA A 68 9.18 -7.05 -6.81
N THR A 69 8.37 -6.25 -6.13
CA THR A 69 6.99 -6.60 -5.75
C THR A 69 6.07 -6.50 -6.98
N THR A 70 6.12 -5.36 -7.67
CA THR A 70 5.30 -5.10 -8.88
C THR A 70 5.53 -6.17 -9.94
N ASN A 71 6.79 -6.43 -10.31
CA ASN A 71 7.13 -7.40 -11.36
C ASN A 71 6.67 -8.82 -11.04
N ARG A 72 6.70 -9.22 -9.75
CA ARG A 72 6.24 -10.56 -9.35
C ARG A 72 4.72 -10.68 -9.38
N GLN A 73 3.99 -9.65 -8.95
CA GLN A 73 2.53 -9.65 -9.01
C GLN A 73 2.03 -9.65 -10.47
N GLU A 74 2.63 -8.83 -11.34
CA GLU A 74 2.30 -8.81 -12.78
C GLU A 74 2.56 -10.16 -13.44
N ALA A 75 3.74 -10.75 -13.21
CA ALA A 75 4.07 -12.05 -13.75
C ALA A 75 3.07 -13.14 -13.33
N VAL A 76 2.64 -13.15 -12.07
CA VAL A 76 1.60 -14.09 -11.58
C VAL A 76 0.27 -13.84 -12.27
N LYS A 77 -0.17 -12.59 -12.40
CA LYS A 77 -1.46 -12.24 -13.05
C LYS A 77 -1.50 -12.67 -14.52
N GLU A 78 -0.44 -12.41 -15.27
CA GLU A 78 -0.36 -12.74 -16.70
C GLU A 78 -0.39 -14.26 -16.94
N THR A 79 0.23 -15.03 -16.04
CA THR A 79 0.42 -16.47 -16.21
C THR A 79 -0.68 -17.30 -15.52
N ALA A 80 -1.40 -16.73 -14.55
CA ALA A 80 -2.50 -17.40 -13.84
C ALA A 80 -3.66 -17.80 -14.74
N ALA A 81 -3.96 -17.02 -15.78
CA ALA A 81 -5.10 -17.29 -16.68
C ALA A 81 -5.02 -18.64 -17.43
N GLY A 82 -3.83 -19.25 -17.50
CA GLY A 82 -3.59 -20.55 -18.16
C GLY A 82 -3.20 -21.68 -17.23
N ALA A 83 -3.26 -21.49 -15.90
CA ALA A 83 -2.82 -22.49 -14.94
C ALA A 83 -3.98 -23.02 -14.09
N ASP A 84 -4.05 -24.34 -13.93
CA ASP A 84 -5.01 -24.99 -13.03
C ASP A 84 -4.59 -24.84 -11.55
N LEU A 85 -3.30 -24.60 -11.28
CA LEU A 85 -2.73 -24.47 -9.94
C LEU A 85 -1.50 -23.55 -9.92
N TYR A 86 -1.41 -22.69 -8.90
CA TYR A 86 -0.23 -21.88 -8.59
C TYR A 86 0.33 -22.23 -7.21
N LEU A 87 1.65 -22.42 -7.13
CA LEU A 87 2.36 -22.67 -5.87
C LEU A 87 3.32 -21.51 -5.59
N ILE A 88 3.04 -20.74 -4.54
CA ILE A 88 3.93 -19.67 -4.08
C ILE A 88 4.81 -20.21 -2.95
N VAL A 89 6.13 -20.23 -3.19
CA VAL A 89 7.11 -20.65 -2.19
C VAL A 89 7.56 -19.45 -1.38
N GLY A 90 7.22 -19.43 -0.09
CA GLY A 90 7.63 -18.39 0.84
C GLY A 90 7.37 -18.77 2.28
N ALA A 91 8.03 -18.06 3.20
CA ALA A 91 7.77 -18.23 4.63
C ALA A 91 6.39 -17.63 4.99
N PRO A 92 5.66 -18.18 5.98
CA PRO A 92 4.32 -17.69 6.36
C PRO A 92 4.27 -16.20 6.77
N ASN A 93 5.39 -15.66 7.25
CA ASN A 93 5.54 -14.28 7.68
C ASN A 93 6.05 -13.33 6.57
N SER A 94 6.22 -13.80 5.34
CA SER A 94 6.63 -12.98 4.20
C SER A 94 5.43 -12.27 3.59
N SER A 95 5.34 -10.94 3.75
CA SER A 95 4.29 -10.11 3.13
C SER A 95 4.26 -10.20 1.61
N ASN A 96 5.41 -10.38 0.95
CA ASN A 96 5.48 -10.47 -0.51
C ASN A 96 5.07 -11.86 -1.05
N SER A 97 5.02 -12.88 -0.18
CA SER A 97 4.67 -14.25 -0.57
C SER A 97 3.25 -14.63 -0.20
N ARG A 98 2.58 -13.80 0.59
CA ARG A 98 1.18 -13.95 0.97
C ARG A 98 0.30 -13.26 -0.06
#